data_AF-X0WAW2-F1
#
_entry.id   AF-X0WAW2-F1
#
_cell.length_a   1.000
_cell.length_b   1.000
_cell.length_c   1.000
_cell.angle_alpha   90.00
_cell.angle_beta   90.00
_cell.angle_gamma   90.00
#
_symmetry.space_group_name_H-M   'P 1'
#
loop_
_entity.id
_entity.type
_entity.pdbx_description
1 polymer ?
#
loop_
_entity_poly.entity_id
_entity_poly.type
_entity_poly.pdbx_seq_one_letter_code
_entity_poly.pdbx_strand_id
1 'polypeptide(L)'
;MNIAKGGLSWIVISYLVTFLFIVVSYLASGPIKYVSIAISALLLIISFTLVIFFRDPKRKTGDGVVAVADGVIREITGEDDNDVGKCTKISTFMNIHNVHVNRMPLDGKILDVIHYDGAHLPAFKKESERNERVIFHIKTDMGRIKVIQIAGTLARRIVPYIKKGDAVKKGEKIGIIR
;
A
#
# COMPACT_ATOMS: atom_id res chain seq x y z
N MET A 1 10.27 -8.18 12.38
CA MET A 1 9.59 -7.61 11.18
C MET A 1 8.39 -6.83 11.68
N ASN A 2 8.23 -5.55 11.34
CA ASN A 2 7.03 -4.81 11.79
C ASN A 2 5.87 -5.10 10.83
N ILE A 3 4.65 -4.80 11.27
CA ILE A 3 3.43 -4.87 10.48
C ILE A 3 2.89 -3.46 10.27
N ALA A 4 2.35 -3.19 9.08
CA ALA A 4 1.73 -1.93 8.75
C ALA A 4 0.58 -1.59 9.70
N LYS A 5 0.38 -0.29 9.97
CA LYS A 5 -0.69 0.18 10.84
C LYS A 5 -2.04 -0.29 10.30
N GLY A 6 -2.83 -0.94 11.17
CA GLY A 6 -4.12 -1.51 10.80
C GLY A 6 -4.06 -2.82 10.00
N GLY A 7 -2.88 -3.34 9.65
CA GLY A 7 -2.73 -4.65 9.01
C GLY A 7 -2.84 -5.83 9.99
N LEU A 8 -2.50 -5.62 11.27
CA LEU A 8 -2.55 -6.67 12.28
C LEU A 8 -3.95 -7.27 12.44
N SER A 9 -5.01 -6.45 12.42
CA SER A 9 -6.39 -6.91 12.53
C SER A 9 -6.78 -7.86 11.39
N TRP A 10 -6.35 -7.56 10.15
CA TRP A 10 -6.60 -8.43 8.99
C TRP A 10 -5.92 -9.79 9.14
N ILE A 11 -4.66 -9.78 9.58
CA ILE A 11 -3.89 -11.01 9.81
C ILE A 11 -4.53 -11.83 10.93
N VAL A 12 -4.83 -11.23 12.08
CA VAL A 12 -5.41 -11.96 13.21
C VAL A 12 -6.76 -12.57 12.84
N ILE A 13 -7.64 -11.81 12.19
CA ILE A 13 -8.94 -12.31 11.74
C ILE A 13 -8.76 -13.48 10.76
N SER A 14 -7.84 -13.38 9.79
CA SER A 14 -7.62 -14.47 8.83
C SER A 14 -7.13 -15.75 9.50
N TYR A 15 -6.22 -15.64 10.48
CA TYR A 15 -5.74 -16.80 11.25
C TYR A 15 -6.81 -17.39 12.16
N LEU A 16 -7.68 -16.59 12.78
CA LEU A 16 -8.80 -17.08 13.57
C LEU A 16 -9.80 -17.86 12.71
N VAL A 17 -10.15 -17.35 11.53
CA VAL A 17 -11.01 -18.05 10.58
C VAL A 17 -10.34 -19.33 10.09
N THR A 18 -9.05 -19.28 9.77
CA THR A 18 -8.27 -20.47 9.38
C THR A 18 -8.30 -21.53 10.49
N PHE A 19 -8.07 -21.13 11.74
CA PHE A 19 -8.09 -22.02 12.90
C PHE A 19 -9.47 -22.67 13.11
N LEU A 20 -10.56 -21.91 12.95
CA LEU A 20 -11.91 -22.45 13.01
C LEU A 20 -12.11 -23.59 11.99
N PHE A 21 -11.67 -23.41 10.75
CA PHE A 21 -11.78 -24.45 9.72
C PHE A 21 -10.90 -25.68 10.00
N ILE A 22 -9.73 -25.47 10.60
CA ILE A 22 -8.88 -26.58 11.07
C ILE A 22 -9.61 -27.38 12.16
N VAL A 23 -10.24 -26.71 13.13
CA VAL A 23 -11.04 -27.38 14.18
C VAL A 23 -12.22 -28.15 13.57
N VAL A 24 -12.97 -27.54 12.64
CA VAL A 24 -14.05 -28.23 11.91
C VAL A 24 -13.51 -29.47 11.20
N SER A 25 -12.34 -29.39 10.57
CA SER A 25 -11.73 -30.53 9.89
C SER A 25 -11.32 -31.68 10.80
N TYR A 26 -10.99 -31.37 12.06
CA TYR A 26 -10.66 -32.38 13.07
C TYR A 26 -11.90 -33.08 13.62
N LEU A 27 -13.00 -32.34 13.79
CA LEU A 27 -14.26 -32.84 14.34
C LEU A 27 -15.17 -33.51 13.29
N ALA A 28 -15.03 -33.15 12.00
CA ALA A 28 -15.86 -33.67 10.93
C ALA A 28 -15.45 -35.08 10.48
N SER A 29 -16.40 -35.77 9.85
CA SER A 29 -16.21 -37.08 9.22
C SER A 29 -16.69 -37.08 7.77
N GLY A 30 -16.33 -38.12 7.02
CA GLY A 30 -16.75 -38.30 5.63
C GLY A 30 -16.32 -37.13 4.71
N PRO A 31 -17.13 -36.77 3.71
CA PRO A 31 -16.79 -35.73 2.74
C PRO A 31 -16.49 -34.35 3.34
N ILE A 32 -17.19 -34.00 4.44
CA ILE A 32 -17.04 -32.69 5.10
C ILE A 32 -15.61 -32.50 5.64
N LYS A 33 -14.99 -33.58 6.14
CA LYS A 33 -13.59 -33.56 6.58
C LYS A 33 -12.64 -33.16 5.45
N TYR A 34 -12.77 -33.78 4.29
CA TYR A 34 -11.87 -33.51 3.17
C TYR A 34 -12.06 -32.09 2.59
N VAL A 35 -13.32 -31.64 2.51
CA VAL A 35 -13.63 -30.27 2.07
C VAL A 35 -13.07 -29.23 3.05
N SER A 36 -13.26 -29.43 4.36
CA SER A 36 -12.74 -28.51 5.38
C SER A 36 -11.21 -28.51 5.45
N ILE A 37 -10.52 -29.63 5.20
CA ILE A 37 -9.06 -29.67 5.01
C ILE A 37 -8.64 -28.80 3.82
N ALA A 38 -9.29 -28.96 2.67
CA ALA A 38 -8.96 -28.19 1.47
C ALA A 38 -9.16 -26.68 1.69
N ILE A 39 -10.26 -26.29 2.32
CA ILE A 39 -10.53 -24.88 2.68
C ILE A 39 -9.48 -24.37 3.68
N SER A 40 -9.14 -25.15 4.71
CA SER A 40 -8.12 -24.79 5.70
C SER A 40 -6.77 -24.53 5.03
N ALA A 41 -6.35 -25.38 4.08
CA ALA A 41 -5.12 -25.22 3.35
C ALA A 41 -5.11 -23.92 2.52
N LEU A 42 -6.20 -23.62 1.81
CA LEU A 42 -6.34 -22.38 1.06
C LEU A 42 -6.30 -21.14 1.96
N LEU A 43 -7.04 -21.16 3.07
CA LEU A 43 -7.08 -20.06 4.04
C LEU A 43 -5.71 -19.82 4.71
N LEU A 44 -4.94 -20.88 4.92
CA LEU A 44 -3.58 -20.77 5.44
C LEU A 44 -2.64 -20.06 4.45
N ILE A 45 -2.75 -20.38 3.15
CA ILE A 45 -1.99 -19.69 2.08
C ILE A 45 -2.37 -18.20 2.02
N ILE A 46 -3.66 -17.88 2.11
CA ILE A 46 -4.15 -16.50 2.14
C ILE A 46 -3.60 -15.77 3.38
N SER A 47 -3.69 -16.39 4.56
CA SER A 47 -3.20 -15.81 5.81
C SER A 47 -1.70 -15.50 5.75
N PHE A 48 -0.89 -16.40 5.19
CA PHE A 48 0.53 -16.15 4.96
C PHE A 48 0.77 -15.00 3.97
N THR A 49 -0.02 -14.94 2.90
CA THR A 49 0.04 -13.85 1.91
C THR A 49 -0.29 -12.49 2.56
N LEU A 50 -1.23 -12.43 3.49
CA LEU A 50 -1.54 -11.20 4.23
C LEU A 50 -0.38 -10.74 5.12
N VAL A 51 0.36 -11.67 5.74
CA VAL A 51 1.59 -11.34 6.48
C VAL A 51 2.63 -10.71 5.56
N ILE A 52 2.81 -11.27 4.35
CA ILE A 52 3.71 -10.75 3.33
C ILE A 52 3.26 -9.36 2.85
N PHE A 53 1.96 -9.18 2.59
CA PHE A 53 1.38 -7.94 2.07
C PHE A 53 1.49 -6.78 3.07
N PHE A 54 1.14 -7.03 4.33
CA PHE A 54 1.15 -6.02 5.40
C PHE A 54 2.52 -5.89 6.10
N ARG A 55 3.57 -6.56 5.62
CA ARG A 55 4.90 -6.42 6.21
C ARG A 55 5.43 -5.00 6.06
N ASP A 56 6.11 -4.51 7.10
CA ASP A 56 6.72 -3.20 7.13
C ASP A 56 8.15 -3.27 7.70
N PRO A 57 9.13 -3.71 6.89
CA PRO A 57 10.51 -3.80 7.34
C PRO A 57 11.10 -2.42 7.67
N LYS A 58 12.04 -2.38 8.63
CA LYS A 58 12.85 -1.18 8.86
C LYS A 58 13.70 -0.91 7.62
N ARG A 59 13.85 0.36 7.24
CA ARG A 59 14.64 0.78 6.08
C ARG A 59 15.66 1.82 6.49
N LYS A 60 16.83 1.77 5.88
CA LYS A 60 17.81 2.85 5.91
C LYS A 60 17.52 3.77 4.72
N THR A 61 17.48 5.07 4.96
CA THR A 61 17.32 6.09 3.92
C THR A 61 18.67 6.40 3.30
N GLY A 62 18.73 6.50 1.97
CA GLY A 62 19.91 6.98 1.25
C GLY A 62 19.95 8.50 1.14
N ASP A 63 20.93 8.99 0.38
CA ASP A 63 21.10 10.41 0.08
C ASP A 63 20.16 10.88 -1.04
N GLY A 64 20.02 12.21 -1.17
CA GLY A 64 19.14 12.83 -2.17
C GLY A 64 17.66 12.49 -1.98
N VAL A 65 16.92 12.50 -3.10
CA VAL A 65 15.52 12.08 -3.20
C VAL A 65 15.46 10.56 -3.15
N VAL A 66 14.71 9.99 -2.21
CA VAL A 66 14.58 8.53 -2.07
C VAL A 66 13.27 8.01 -2.66
N ALA A 67 13.24 6.72 -2.98
CA ALA A 67 12.04 6.07 -3.50
C ALA A 67 10.86 6.15 -2.51
N VAL A 68 9.68 6.50 -3.03
CA VAL A 68 8.42 6.58 -2.27
C VAL A 68 7.88 5.19 -1.93
N ALA A 69 8.15 4.19 -2.77
CA ALA A 69 7.54 2.87 -2.71
C ALA A 69 8.51 1.77 -3.13
N ASP A 70 8.27 0.55 -2.64
CA ASP A 70 8.82 -0.65 -3.27
C ASP A 70 8.12 -0.91 -4.60
N GLY A 71 8.87 -1.26 -5.63
CA GLY A 71 8.28 -1.64 -6.89
C GLY A 71 9.25 -1.49 -8.05
N VAL A 72 8.69 -1.36 -9.23
CA VAL A 72 9.41 -1.15 -10.48
C VAL A 72 9.02 0.20 -11.06
N ILE A 73 10.00 1.01 -11.43
CA ILE A 73 9.76 2.27 -12.14
C ILE A 73 9.13 1.93 -13.49
N ARG A 74 7.94 2.50 -13.76
CA ARG A 74 7.20 2.33 -15.01
C ARG A 74 7.42 3.47 -15.97
N GLU A 75 7.61 4.68 -15.44
CA GLU A 75 7.64 5.90 -16.23
C GLU A 75 8.51 6.93 -15.53
N ILE A 76 9.33 7.62 -16.31
CA ILE A 76 10.03 8.84 -15.94
C ILE A 76 9.81 9.83 -17.08
N THR A 77 9.05 10.88 -16.84
CA THR A 77 8.63 11.84 -17.88
C THR A 77 8.65 13.26 -17.34
N GLY A 78 8.92 14.24 -18.20
CA GLY A 78 8.74 15.66 -17.88
C GLY A 78 7.26 16.03 -17.98
N GLU A 79 6.75 16.77 -17.00
CA GLU A 79 5.34 17.16 -16.92
C GLU A 79 5.22 18.62 -16.45
N ASP A 80 4.23 19.34 -16.96
CA ASP A 80 3.84 20.66 -16.43
C ASP A 80 2.56 20.48 -15.62
N ASP A 81 2.72 20.24 -14.31
CA ASP A 81 1.62 19.90 -13.42
C ASP A 81 1.03 21.17 -12.80
N ASN A 82 -0.30 21.25 -12.71
CA ASN A 82 -1.00 22.45 -12.24
C ASN A 82 -0.64 22.89 -10.81
N ASP A 83 -0.21 21.96 -9.94
CA ASP A 83 0.08 22.24 -8.53
C ASP A 83 1.56 22.47 -8.24
N VAL A 84 2.45 21.82 -9.01
CA VAL A 84 3.92 21.88 -8.82
C VAL A 84 4.67 22.59 -9.94
N GLY A 85 4.04 22.86 -11.09
CA GLY A 85 4.64 23.42 -12.29
C GLY A 85 5.48 22.39 -13.06
N LYS A 86 6.45 22.87 -13.84
CA LYS A 86 7.41 22.03 -14.57
C LYS A 86 8.17 21.11 -13.63
N CYS A 87 7.98 19.81 -13.80
CA CYS A 87 8.49 18.79 -12.91
C CYS A 87 8.86 17.50 -13.68
N THR A 88 9.46 16.55 -12.97
CA THR A 88 9.67 15.18 -13.47
C THR A 88 8.73 14.23 -12.72
N LYS A 89 7.80 13.61 -13.45
CA LYS A 89 6.96 12.52 -12.95
C LYS A 89 7.75 11.23 -12.90
N ILE A 90 7.72 10.56 -11.75
CA ILE A 90 8.30 9.22 -11.57
C ILE A 90 7.19 8.29 -11.09
N SER A 91 6.78 7.35 -11.93
CA SER A 91 5.75 6.37 -11.60
C SER A 91 6.37 5.05 -11.17
N THR A 92 5.97 4.53 -10.00
CA THR A 92 6.42 3.24 -9.47
C THR A 92 5.23 2.29 -9.35
N PHE A 93 5.32 1.13 -9.99
CA PHE A 93 4.32 0.08 -9.87
C PHE A 93 4.69 -0.91 -8.77
N MET A 94 3.75 -1.13 -7.86
CA MET A 94 3.86 -2.08 -6.75
C MET A 94 3.10 -3.36 -7.08
N ASN A 95 3.78 -4.50 -7.09
CA ASN A 95 3.15 -5.81 -7.17
C ASN A 95 2.68 -6.28 -5.77
N ILE A 96 1.91 -7.38 -5.73
CA ILE A 96 1.33 -7.93 -4.49
C ILE A 96 2.39 -8.32 -3.44
N HIS A 97 3.62 -8.59 -3.86
CA HIS A 97 4.72 -8.97 -2.98
C HIS A 97 5.54 -7.78 -2.50
N ASN A 98 5.32 -6.57 -3.02
CA ASN A 98 6.00 -5.37 -2.56
C ASN A 98 5.43 -4.89 -1.21
N VAL A 99 6.21 -4.09 -0.49
CA VAL A 99 5.74 -3.46 0.75
C VAL A 99 4.81 -2.31 0.38
N HIS A 100 3.52 -2.42 0.73
CA HIS A 100 2.50 -1.45 0.36
C HIS A 100 2.48 -0.17 1.22
N VAL A 101 3.36 -0.09 2.22
CA VAL A 101 3.61 1.13 2.98
C VAL A 101 4.50 2.07 2.18
N ASN A 102 3.97 3.24 1.84
CA ASN A 102 4.72 4.28 1.14
C ASN A 102 5.36 5.26 2.11
N ARG A 103 6.49 5.84 1.69
CA ARG A 103 7.35 6.67 2.51
C ARG A 103 7.63 8.02 1.85
N MET A 104 7.99 8.97 2.69
CA MET A 104 8.31 10.32 2.29
C MET A 104 9.66 10.36 1.54
N PRO A 105 9.74 10.94 0.32
CA PRO A 105 10.97 10.96 -0.47
C PRO A 105 11.98 12.03 -0.03
N LEU A 106 11.53 13.07 0.68
CA LEU A 106 12.32 14.23 1.13
C LEU A 106 11.79 14.78 2.45
N ASP A 107 12.58 15.56 3.17
CA ASP A 107 12.05 16.34 4.30
C ASP A 107 11.03 17.37 3.78
N GLY A 108 9.94 17.58 4.52
CA GLY A 108 8.94 18.57 4.10
C GLY A 108 7.78 18.78 5.06
N LYS A 109 6.89 19.69 4.66
CA LYS A 109 5.63 19.99 5.35
C LYS A 109 4.45 19.66 4.44
N ILE A 110 3.50 18.91 4.98
CA ILE A 110 2.27 18.53 4.27
C ILE A 110 1.35 19.75 4.16
N LEU A 111 1.15 20.21 2.93
CA LEU A 111 0.27 21.34 2.62
C LEU A 111 -1.18 20.89 2.52
N ASP A 112 -1.41 19.72 1.94
CA ASP A 112 -2.74 19.12 1.84
C ASP A 112 -2.68 17.60 1.63
N VAL A 113 -3.78 16.93 1.95
CA VAL A 113 -4.01 15.50 1.70
C VAL A 113 -5.41 15.35 1.11
N ILE A 114 -5.49 15.14 -0.21
CA ILE A 114 -6.76 15.10 -0.94
C ILE A 114 -7.06 13.67 -1.35
N HIS A 115 -8.21 13.16 -0.91
CA HIS A 115 -8.72 11.85 -1.30
C HIS A 115 -9.71 11.99 -2.46
N TYR A 116 -9.56 11.13 -3.45
CA TYR A 116 -10.49 10.98 -4.56
C TYR A 116 -11.00 9.55 -4.57
N ASP A 117 -12.32 9.40 -4.52
CA ASP A 117 -12.97 8.14 -4.86
C ASP A 117 -12.75 7.82 -6.34
N GLY A 118 -12.72 6.54 -6.68
CA GLY A 118 -12.56 6.14 -8.06
C GLY A 118 -12.85 4.67 -8.29
N ALA A 119 -12.65 4.24 -9.53
CA ALA A 119 -12.86 2.86 -9.93
C ALA A 119 -11.83 1.90 -9.29
N HIS A 120 -12.04 0.60 -9.48
CA HIS A 120 -11.10 -0.44 -9.07
C HIS A 120 -10.53 -1.13 -10.30
N LEU A 121 -10.02 -0.34 -11.26
CA LEU A 121 -9.36 -0.86 -12.46
C LEU A 121 -7.99 -1.45 -12.08
N PRO A 122 -7.44 -2.41 -12.86
CA PRO A 122 -6.11 -2.92 -12.59
C PRO A 122 -5.06 -1.79 -12.64
N ALA A 123 -4.22 -1.68 -11.61
CA ALA A 123 -3.27 -0.57 -11.45
C ALA A 123 -2.17 -0.49 -12.53
N PHE A 124 -2.04 -1.52 -13.37
CA PHE A 124 -1.12 -1.52 -14.52
C PHE A 124 -1.74 -0.96 -15.80
N LYS A 125 -3.04 -0.65 -15.81
CA LYS A 125 -3.72 -0.04 -16.96
C LYS A 125 -3.50 1.47 -16.98
N LYS A 126 -3.51 2.07 -18.18
CA LYS A 126 -3.38 3.52 -18.36
C LYS A 126 -4.50 4.29 -17.68
N GLU A 127 -5.69 3.70 -17.64
CA GLU A 127 -6.88 4.29 -17.04
C GLU A 127 -6.89 4.25 -15.50
N SER A 128 -5.84 3.70 -14.87
CA SER A 128 -5.72 3.61 -13.41
C SER A 128 -5.72 4.98 -12.72
N GLU A 129 -5.46 6.07 -13.45
CA GLU A 129 -5.63 7.43 -12.93
C GLU A 129 -7.07 7.72 -12.49
N ARG A 130 -8.06 6.96 -12.99
CA ARG A 130 -9.48 7.03 -12.58
C ARG A 130 -9.80 6.23 -11.31
N ASN A 131 -8.83 5.53 -10.74
CA ASN A 131 -9.03 4.76 -9.51
C ASN A 131 -9.04 5.65 -8.26
N GLU A 132 -9.41 5.05 -7.13
CA GLU A 132 -9.20 5.66 -5.82
C GLU A 132 -7.74 6.11 -5.68
N ARG A 133 -7.55 7.38 -5.34
CA ARG A 133 -6.22 7.97 -5.19
C ARG A 133 -6.16 8.95 -4.04
N VAL A 134 -5.00 9.06 -3.42
CA VAL A 134 -4.68 10.09 -2.43
C VAL A 134 -3.50 10.90 -2.91
N ILE A 135 -3.68 12.21 -2.93
CA ILE A 135 -2.66 13.17 -3.33
C ILE A 135 -2.15 13.88 -2.08
N PHE A 136 -0.84 13.82 -1.87
CA PHE A 136 -0.14 14.58 -0.85
C PHE A 136 0.57 15.75 -1.52
N HIS A 137 0.18 16.98 -1.20
CA HIS A 137 0.91 18.18 -1.60
C HIS A 137 1.91 18.56 -0.52
N ILE A 138 3.16 18.76 -0.92
CA ILE A 138 4.26 18.83 0.05
C ILE A 138 5.17 19.98 -0.29
N LYS A 139 5.48 20.82 0.71
CA LYS A 139 6.51 21.85 0.61
C LYS A 139 7.82 21.27 1.11
N THR A 140 8.85 21.31 0.27
CA THR A 140 10.22 20.86 0.60
C THR A 140 11.21 21.99 0.31
N ASP A 141 12.47 21.80 0.68
CA ASP A 141 13.55 22.75 0.36
C ASP A 141 13.86 22.80 -1.15
N MET A 142 13.46 21.76 -1.91
CA MET A 142 13.57 21.73 -3.37
C MET A 142 12.38 22.39 -4.09
N GLY A 143 11.41 22.91 -3.34
CA GLY A 143 10.16 23.44 -3.86
C GLY A 143 8.97 22.53 -3.54
N ARG A 144 7.86 22.76 -4.25
CA ARG A 144 6.64 21.97 -4.08
C ARG A 144 6.79 20.64 -4.82
N ILE A 145 6.42 19.57 -4.14
CA ILE A 145 6.32 18.24 -4.75
C ILE A 145 4.93 17.65 -4.47
N LYS A 146 4.59 16.63 -5.25
CA LYS A 146 3.37 15.87 -5.10
C LYS A 146 3.70 14.39 -5.01
N VAL A 147 3.04 13.69 -4.10
CA VAL A 147 3.05 12.22 -4.06
C VAL A 147 1.63 11.75 -4.28
N ILE A 148 1.42 10.87 -5.26
CA ILE A 148 0.11 10.30 -5.57
C ILE A 148 0.16 8.80 -5.27
N GLN A 149 -0.71 8.34 -4.38
CA GLN A 149 -1.00 6.92 -4.19
C GLN A 149 -2.22 6.56 -5.05
N ILE A 150 -2.16 5.46 -5.80
CA ILE A 150 -3.25 4.98 -6.65
C ILE A 150 -3.57 3.53 -6.30
N ALA A 151 -4.81 3.27 -5.90
CA ALA A 151 -5.30 1.94 -5.60
C ALA A 151 -5.61 1.13 -6.87
N GLY A 152 -5.69 -0.20 -6.75
CA GLY A 152 -5.98 -1.12 -7.84
C GLY A 152 -7.18 -2.02 -7.58
N THR A 153 -7.31 -3.09 -8.39
CA THR A 153 -8.37 -4.11 -8.25
C THR A 153 -8.31 -4.89 -6.95
N LEU A 154 -7.11 -5.16 -6.43
CA LEU A 154 -6.89 -5.98 -5.23
C LEU A 154 -6.83 -5.09 -3.98
N ALA A 155 -5.84 -4.21 -3.91
CA ALA A 155 -5.71 -3.21 -2.85
C ALA A 155 -6.50 -1.97 -3.26
N ARG A 156 -7.72 -1.84 -2.74
CA ARG A 156 -8.74 -0.89 -3.21
C ARG A 156 -8.81 0.39 -2.42
N ARG A 157 -8.22 0.44 -1.22
CA ARG A 157 -8.30 1.57 -0.30
C ARG A 157 -6.94 2.15 -0.03
N ILE A 158 -6.91 3.46 0.14
CA ILE A 158 -5.71 4.15 0.60
C ILE A 158 -5.96 4.72 1.99
N VAL A 159 -5.04 4.42 2.92
CA VAL A 159 -5.09 4.93 4.29
C VAL A 159 -3.90 5.86 4.49
N PRO A 160 -4.11 7.19 4.47
CA PRO A 160 -3.07 8.13 4.84
C PRO A 160 -2.75 8.00 6.33
N TYR A 161 -1.46 8.11 6.67
CA TYR A 161 -0.97 8.12 8.06
C TYR A 161 -0.69 9.53 8.59
N ILE A 162 -0.57 10.48 7.67
CA ILE A 162 -0.24 11.88 7.90
C ILE A 162 -1.43 12.75 7.48
N LYS A 163 -1.44 13.99 7.96
CA LYS A 163 -2.49 14.98 7.67
C LYS A 163 -1.87 16.33 7.32
N LYS A 164 -2.72 17.22 6.79
CA LYS A 164 -2.37 18.62 6.54
C LYS A 164 -1.75 19.27 7.78
N GLY A 165 -0.64 19.96 7.58
CA GLY A 165 0.10 20.67 8.62
C GLY A 165 1.27 19.89 9.21
N ASP A 166 1.31 18.56 9.07
CA ASP A 166 2.37 17.73 9.62
C ASP A 166 3.73 18.08 8.98
N ALA A 167 4.78 18.11 9.81
CA ALA A 167 6.17 18.09 9.36
C ALA A 167 6.64 16.63 9.31
N VAL A 168 7.17 16.22 8.17
CA VAL A 168 7.57 14.82 7.92
C VAL A 168 9.03 14.76 7.47
N LYS A 169 9.72 13.73 7.94
CA LYS A 169 11.12 13.47 7.58
C LYS A 169 11.23 12.45 6.45
N LYS A 170 12.31 12.56 5.67
CA LYS A 170 12.66 11.60 4.63
C LYS A 170 12.65 10.17 5.20
N GLY A 171 11.96 9.27 4.51
CA GLY A 171 11.79 7.87 4.91
C GLY A 171 10.66 7.61 5.91
N GLU A 172 10.02 8.63 6.47
CA GLU A 172 8.83 8.44 7.31
C GLU A 172 7.65 7.90 6.49
N LYS A 173 6.75 7.16 7.16
CA LYS A 173 5.64 6.46 6.51
C LYS A 173 4.48 7.44 6.31
N ILE A 174 4.02 7.59 5.07
CA ILE A 174 2.96 8.54 4.73
C ILE A 174 1.58 7.88 4.55
N GLY A 175 1.56 6.58 4.26
CA GLY A 175 0.30 5.85 4.11
C GLY A 175 0.51 4.41 3.64
N ILE A 176 -0.60 3.70 3.43
CA ILE A 176 -0.65 2.35 2.87
C ILE A 176 -1.75 2.22 1.83
N ILE A 177 -1.49 1.43 0.80
CA ILE A 177 -2.49 0.97 -0.17
C ILE A 177 -2.88 -0.47 0.24
N ARG A 178 -4.16 -0.73 0.56
CA ARG A 178 -4.64 -2.02 1.08
C ARG A 178 -6.00 -2.45 0.55
#